data_AF-A0A942G815-F1
#
_entry.id   AF-A0A942G815-F1
#
_cell.length_a   1.000
_cell.length_b   1.000
_cell.length_c   1.000
_cell.angle_alpha   90.00
_cell.angle_beta   90.00
_cell.angle_gamma   90.00
#
_symmetry.space_group_name_H-M   'P 1'
#
loop_
_entity.id
_entity.type
_entity.pdbx_description
1 polymer ?
#
loop_
_entity_poly.entity_id
_entity_poly.type
_entity_poly.pdbx_seq_one_letter_code
_entity_poly.pdbx_strand_id
1 'polypeptide(L)' 'FPVPALKYLQGPYLDLVRDALTAPEARERGLFQDAAVKRLLDDPNGQLTPLRGNKLWQLALLEMWLQTHGVRP' A
#
# COMPACT_ATOMS: atom_id res chain seq x y z
N PHE A 1 6.53 7.06 13.73
CA PHE A 1 5.67 8.25 13.95
C PHE A 1 4.25 7.90 13.56
N PRO A 2 3.25 7.98 14.46
CA PRO A 2 1.86 7.80 14.08
C PRO A 2 1.39 9.04 13.33
N VAL A 3 1.19 8.92 12.02
CA VAL A 3 0.56 9.97 11.21
C VAL A 3 -0.93 9.64 11.13
N PRO A 4 -1.82 10.41 11.80
CA PRO A 4 -3.23 10.05 11.93
C PRO A 4 -3.95 9.90 10.58
N ALA A 5 -3.55 10.68 9.57
CA ALA A 5 -4.11 10.63 8.23
C ALA A 5 -3.89 9.29 7.51
N LEU A 6 -2.85 8.54 7.89
CA LEU A 6 -2.46 7.28 7.24
C LEU A 6 -3.15 6.07 7.88
N LYS A 7 -3.90 6.30 8.96
CA LYS A 7 -4.74 5.28 9.60
C LYS A 7 -6.00 5.03 8.79
N TYR A 8 -6.63 6.09 8.27
CA TYR A 8 -7.81 6.00 7.43
C TYR A 8 -7.49 6.55 6.05
N LEU A 9 -7.15 5.65 5.12
CA LEU A 9 -6.80 6.02 3.76
C LEU A 9 -8.04 6.49 3.02
N GLN A 10 -8.01 7.74 2.57
CA GLN A 10 -9.09 8.39 1.83
C GLN A 10 -8.50 9.43 0.86
N GLY A 11 -9.26 9.72 -0.20
CA GLY A 11 -8.89 10.70 -1.22
C GLY A 11 -7.47 10.49 -1.76
N PRO A 12 -6.62 11.53 -1.82
CA PRO A 12 -5.34 11.49 -2.52
C PRO A 12 -4.35 10.47 -1.95
N TYR A 13 -4.46 10.13 -0.65
CA TYR A 13 -3.61 9.11 -0.04
C TYR A 13 -4.00 7.70 -0.43
N LEU A 14 -5.30 7.43 -0.63
CA LEU A 14 -5.75 6.14 -1.13
C LEU A 14 -5.37 5.97 -2.61
N ASP A 15 -5.46 7.04 -3.39
CA ASP A 15 -5.04 7.04 -4.79
C ASP A 15 -3.53 6.77 -4.89
N LEU A 16 -2.71 7.46 -4.10
CA LEU A 16 -1.27 7.22 -4.03
C LEU A 16 -0.94 5.75 -3.68
N VAL A 17 -1.61 5.18 -2.69
CA VAL A 17 -1.45 3.78 -2.29
C VAL A 17 -1.83 2.84 -3.42
N ARG A 18 -2.94 3.13 -4.11
CA ARG A 18 -3.44 2.34 -5.24
C ARG A 18 -2.42 2.38 -6.39
N ASP A 19 -1.93 3.55 -6.73
CA ASP A 19 -0.95 3.73 -7.80
C ASP A 19 0.34 2.98 -7.50
N ALA A 20 0.90 3.17 -6.30
CA ALA A 20 2.13 2.49 -5.88
C ALA A 20 2.01 0.95 -5.98
N LEU A 21 0.91 0.38 -5.48
CA LEU A 21 0.72 -1.07 -5.43
C LEU A 21 0.24 -1.69 -6.74
N THR A 22 -0.25 -0.89 -7.69
CA THR A 22 -0.71 -1.37 -9.01
C THR A 22 0.22 -1.01 -10.15
N ALA A 23 1.30 -0.28 -9.86
CA ALA A 23 2.35 0.05 -10.80
C ALA A 23 2.97 -1.21 -11.44
N PRO A 24 3.39 -1.14 -12.72
CA PRO A 24 4.07 -2.25 -13.38
C PRO A 24 5.26 -2.80 -12.57
N GLU A 25 6.05 -1.92 -11.98
CA GLU A 25 7.23 -2.25 -11.18
C GLU A 25 6.87 -3.12 -9.97
N ALA A 26 5.74 -2.84 -9.32
CA ALA A 26 5.25 -3.62 -8.18
C ALA A 26 4.82 -5.03 -8.60
N ARG A 27 4.16 -5.14 -9.77
CA ARG A 27 3.71 -6.41 -10.34
C ARG A 27 4.87 -7.28 -10.81
N GLU A 28 5.83 -6.68 -11.52
CA GLU A 28 7.03 -7.38 -12.01
C GLU A 28 7.85 -7.94 -10.86
N ARG A 29 7.89 -7.24 -9.72
CA ARG A 29 8.62 -7.69 -8.53
C ARG A 29 7.95 -8.87 -7.82
N GLY A 30 6.64 -9.04 -7.96
CA GLY A 30 5.91 -10.17 -7.38
C GLY A 30 5.96 -10.28 -5.85
N LEU A 31 6.26 -9.19 -5.12
CA LEU A 31 6.32 -9.21 -3.65
C LEU A 31 4.95 -9.33 -2.99
N PHE A 32 3.90 -8.89 -3.67
CA PHE A 32 2.54 -8.87 -3.15
C PHE A 32 1.65 -9.81 -3.94
N GLN A 33 0.76 -10.51 -3.25
CA GLN A 33 -0.26 -11.31 -3.92
C GLN A 33 -1.37 -10.38 -4.43
N ASP A 34 -1.58 -10.33 -5.75
CA ASP A 34 -2.59 -9.48 -6.39
C ASP A 34 -3.98 -9.63 -5.76
N ALA A 35 -4.41 -10.86 -5.47
CA ALA A 35 -5.70 -11.12 -4.83
C ALA A 35 -5.79 -10.51 -3.43
N ALA A 36 -4.69 -10.54 -2.66
CA ALA A 36 -4.64 -9.96 -1.33
C ALA A 36 -4.65 -8.42 -1.39
N VAL A 37 -3.85 -7.83 -2.30
CA VAL A 37 -3.82 -6.38 -2.53
C VAL A 37 -5.18 -5.89 -2.97
N LYS A 38 -5.82 -6.57 -3.92
CA LYS A 38 -7.17 -6.23 -4.37
C LYS A 38 -8.17 -6.25 -3.23
N ARG A 39 -8.18 -7.33 -2.42
CA ARG A 39 -9.08 -7.44 -1.26
C ARG A 39 -8.88 -6.30 -0.27
N LEU A 40 -7.64 -5.90 -0.03
CA LEU A 40 -7.32 -4.76 0.84
C LEU A 40 -7.76 -3.44 0.20
N LEU A 41 -7.58 -3.24 -1.11
CA LEU A 41 -8.03 -2.03 -1.82
C LEU A 41 -9.55 -1.91 -1.95
N ASP A 42 -10.28 -3.03 -1.95
CA ASP A 42 -11.75 -3.08 -1.95
C ASP A 42 -12.32 -2.64 -0.58
N ASP A 43 -11.59 -2.89 0.51
CA ASP A 43 -11.92 -2.44 1.88
C ASP A 43 -10.69 -1.82 2.58
N PRO A 44 -10.29 -0.60 2.16
CA PRO A 44 -9.00 -0.01 2.54
C PRO A 44 -8.88 0.33 4.03
N ASN A 45 -10.00 0.39 4.76
CA ASN A 45 -10.03 0.81 6.16
C ASN A 45 -10.64 -0.24 7.11
N GLY A 46 -11.22 -1.32 6.61
CA GLY A 46 -11.87 -2.34 7.45
C GLY A 46 -10.92 -3.33 8.12
N GLN A 47 -9.65 -3.42 7.69
CA GLN A 47 -8.68 -4.37 8.26
C GLN A 47 -7.44 -3.72 8.89
N LEU A 48 -7.65 -2.90 9.92
CA LEU A 48 -6.56 -2.35 10.72
C LEU A 48 -5.80 -3.44 11.50
N THR A 49 -4.50 -3.24 11.71
CA THR A 49 -3.68 -4.10 12.57
C THR A 49 -4.08 -3.93 14.05
N PRO A 50 -3.65 -4.82 14.98
CA PRO A 50 -3.89 -4.65 16.41
C PRO A 50 -3.37 -3.31 16.96
N LEU A 51 -2.30 -2.79 16.36
CA LEU A 51 -1.74 -1.47 16.66
C LEU A 51 -2.46 -0.32 15.94
N ARG A 52 -3.61 -0.59 15.34
CA ARG A 52 -4.47 0.37 14.60
C ARG A 52 -3.75 1.02 13.42
N GLY A 53 -2.80 0.33 12.80
CA GLY A 53 -2.14 0.74 11.57
C GLY A 53 -2.88 0.21 10.34
N ASN A 54 -2.82 0.96 9.24
CA ASN A 54 -3.39 0.54 7.98
C ASN A 54 -2.40 -0.35 7.21
N LYS A 55 -2.81 -1.58 6.89
CA LYS A 55 -1.94 -2.55 6.19
C LYS A 55 -1.58 -2.07 4.79
N LEU A 56 -2.53 -1.49 4.05
CA LEU A 56 -2.27 -0.95 2.71
C LEU A 56 -1.18 0.11 2.73
N TRP A 57 -1.21 0.99 3.74
CA TRP A 57 -0.19 2.01 3.88
C TRP A 57 1.20 1.39 4.07
N GLN A 58 1.32 0.31 4.86
CA GLN A 58 2.60 -0.37 5.04
C GLN A 58 3.12 -0.99 3.75
N LEU A 59 2.24 -1.64 2.98
CA LEU A 59 2.60 -2.23 1.69
C LEU A 59 3.02 -1.14 0.69
N ALA A 60 2.22 -0.09 0.56
CA ALA A 60 2.52 1.01 -0.35
C ALA A 60 3.78 1.76 0.06
N LEU A 61 4.04 1.93 1.36
CA LEU A 61 5.26 2.58 1.84
C LEU A 61 6.51 1.81 1.43
N LEU A 62 6.48 0.49 1.57
CA LEU A 62 7.57 -0.37 1.11
C LEU A 62 7.75 -0.23 -0.41
N GLU A 63 6.65 -0.32 -1.17
CA GLU A 63 6.71 -0.27 -2.62
C GLU A 63 7.20 1.10 -3.14
N MET A 64 6.67 2.20 -2.59
CA MET A 64 7.15 3.56 -2.89
C MET A 64 8.64 3.72 -2.58
N TRP A 65 9.13 3.13 -1.49
CA TRP A 65 10.56 3.15 -1.18
C TRP A 65 11.37 2.39 -2.23
N LEU A 66 10.93 1.20 -2.64
CA LEU A 66 11.59 0.39 -3.67
C LEU A 66 11.63 1.11 -5.02
N GLN A 67 10.51 1.72 -5.43
CA GLN A 67 10.41 2.52 -6.65
C GLN A 67 11.33 3.75 -6.59
N THR A 68 11.31 4.48 -5.46
CA THR A 68 12.16 5.68 -5.27
C THR A 68 13.65 5.34 -5.37
N HIS A 69 14.06 4.17 -4.91
CA HIS A 69 15.46 3.74 -4.95
C HIS A 69 15.82 2.93 -6.21
N GLY A 70 14.89 2.80 -7.16
CA GLY A 70 15.12 2.11 -8.42
C GLY A 70 15.51 0.63 -8.26
N VAL A 71 15.05 -0.02 -7.19
CA VAL A 71 15.30 -1.45 -6.98
C VAL A 71 14.60 -2.20 -8.10
N ARG A 72 15.32 -2.96 -8.92
CA ARG A 72 14.72 -3.75 -10.02
C ARG A 72 14.34 -5.16 -9.53
N PRO A 73 13.41 -5.86 -10.20
CA PRO A 73 13.11 -7.26 -9.94
C PRO A 73 14.35 -8.15 -10.08
#